data_AF-A0A960YBK8-F1
#
_entry.id   AF-A0A960YBK8-F1
#
_cell.length_a   1.000
_cell.length_b   1.000
_cell.length_c   1.000
_cell.angle_alpha   90.00
_cell.angle_beta   90.00
_cell.angle_gamma   90.00
#
_symmetry.space_group_name_H-M   'P 1'
#
loop_
_entity.id
_entity.type
_entity.pdbx_description
1 polymer ?
#
loop_
_entity_poly.entity_id
_entity_poly.type
_entity_poly.pdbx_seq_one_letter_code
_entity_poly.pdbx_strand_id
1 'polypeptide(L)' 'MEKHKNISVPEETHKKAKLLSALSGLPIWKVLDLILEGTTEKDIIRLAKKRELSETK' A
#
# COMPACT_ATOMS: atom_id res chain seq x y z
N MET A 1 -6.59 31.94 -0.10
CA MET A 1 -7.04 30.55 -0.24
C MET A 1 -5.82 29.73 -0.64
N GLU A 2 -5.08 29.24 0.35
CA GLU A 2 -3.92 28.40 0.12
C GLU A 2 -4.39 27.09 -0.49
N LYS A 3 -3.90 26.83 -1.70
CA LYS A 3 -4.25 25.66 -2.50
C LYS A 3 -3.96 24.40 -1.70
N HIS A 4 -4.85 23.41 -1.81
CA HIS A 4 -4.66 22.06 -1.27
C HIS A 4 -3.19 21.66 -1.44
N LYS A 5 -2.48 21.44 -0.33
CA LYS A 5 -1.14 20.85 -0.35
C LYS A 5 -1.27 19.53 -1.09
N ASN A 6 -0.91 19.53 -2.37
CA ASN A 6 -0.63 18.32 -3.11
C ASN A 6 0.55 17.70 -2.37
N ILE A 7 0.25 16.79 -1.45
CA ILE A 7 1.26 15.97 -0.80
C ILE A 7 1.83 15.15 -1.94
N SER A 8 2.91 15.64 -2.55
CA SER A 8 3.61 14.92 -3.61
C SER A 8 4.24 13.71 -2.94
N VAL A 9 3.45 12.64 -2.85
CA VAL A 9 3.96 11.32 -2.55
C VAL A 9 5.03 11.06 -3.61
N PRO A 10 6.27 10.74 -3.21
CA PRO A 10 7.33 10.50 -4.18
C PRO A 10 6.84 9.52 -5.24
N GLU A 11 7.17 9.77 -6.51
CA GLU A 11 6.79 8.86 -7.62
C GLU A 11 7.20 7.42 -7.31
N GLU A 12 8.33 7.26 -6.61
CA GLU A 12 8.81 5.98 -6.10
C GLU A 12 7.83 5.31 -5.13
N THR A 13 7.30 6.05 -4.15
CA THR A 13 6.32 5.54 -3.18
C THR A 13 5.02 5.14 -3.87
N HIS A 14 4.55 5.94 -4.83
CA HIS A 14 3.35 5.61 -5.60
C HIS A 14 3.58 4.37 -6.49
N LYS A 15 4.73 4.26 -7.16
CA LYS A 15 5.10 3.07 -7.95
C LYS A 15 5.22 1.83 -7.09
N LYS A 16 5.90 1.92 -5.94
CA LYS A 16 6.00 0.83 -4.95
C LYS A 16 4.62 0.40 -4.47
N ALA A 17 3.78 1.35 -4.07
CA ALA A 17 2.44 1.03 -3.60
C ALA A 17 1.56 0.39 -4.68
N LYS A 18 1.67 0.84 -5.93
CA LYS A 18 0.98 0.24 -7.07
C LYS A 18 1.45 -1.19 -7.34
N LEU A 19 2.76 -1.43 -7.31
CA LEU A 19 3.35 -2.77 -7.50
C LEU A 19 2.92 -3.73 -6.39
N LEU A 20 3.08 -3.29 -5.13
CA LEU A 20 2.71 -4.07 -3.95
C LEU A 20 1.21 -4.32 -3.90
N SER A 21 0.38 -3.35 -4.28
CA SER A 21 -1.06 -3.54 -4.42
C SER A 21 -1.39 -4.68 -5.39
N ALA A 22 -0.74 -4.72 -6.55
CA ALA A 22 -0.93 -5.81 -7.51
C ALA A 22 -0.41 -7.17 -7.00
N LEU A 23 0.73 -7.19 -6.29
CA LEU A 23 1.32 -8.43 -5.75
C LEU A 23 0.57 -8.98 -4.54
N SER A 24 -0.02 -8.09 -3.74
CA SER A 24 -0.66 -8.41 -2.48
C SER A 24 -2.18 -8.55 -2.62
N GLY A 25 -2.77 -8.01 -3.69
CA GLY A 25 -4.23 -7.88 -3.82
C GLY A 25 -4.85 -6.84 -2.89
N LEU A 26 -4.05 -6.14 -2.08
CA LEU A 26 -4.52 -5.01 -1.27
C LEU A 26 -4.70 -3.78 -2.13
N PRO A 27 -5.66 -2.89 -1.81
CA PRO A 27 -5.81 -1.65 -2.55
C PRO A 27 -4.64 -0.68 -2.30
N ILE A 28 -4.28 0.11 -3.33
CA ILE A 28 -3.11 1.03 -3.33
C ILE A 28 -3.11 1.97 -2.13
N TRP A 29 -4.26 2.52 -1.73
CA TRP A 29 -4.36 3.43 -0.59
C TRP A 29 -3.95 2.75 0.73
N LYS A 30 -4.29 1.46 0.90
CA LYS A 30 -3.94 0.68 2.09
C LYS A 30 -2.46 0.34 2.10
N VAL A 31 -1.89 0.08 0.94
CA VAL A 31 -0.45 -0.13 0.79
C VAL A 31 0.32 1.16 1.04
N LEU A 32 -0.17 2.30 0.55
CA LEU A 32 0.40 3.62 0.83
C LEU A 32 0.38 3.92 2.33
N ASP A 33 -0.75 3.67 2.99
CA ASP A 33 -0.91 3.82 4.43
C ASP A 33 0.14 2.99 5.20
N LEU A 34 0.27 1.70 4.86
CA LEU A 34 1.27 0.81 5.45
C LEU A 34 2.71 1.32 5.21
N ILE A 35 3.03 1.81 4.02
CA ILE A 35 4.35 2.38 3.71
C ILE A 35 4.60 3.66 4.54
N LEU A 36 3.59 4.52 4.69
CA LEU A 36 3.66 5.73 5.51
C LEU A 36 3.81 5.41 7.00
N GLU A 37 3.23 4.31 7.47
CA GLU A 37 3.45 3.76 8.82
C GLU A 37 4.87 3.17 9.02
N GLY A 38 5.68 3.08 7.95
CA GLY A 38 7.01 2.46 7.99
C GLY A 38 6.99 0.93 7.85
N THR A 39 5.85 0.36 7.44
CA THR A 39 5.73 -1.07 7.15
C THR A 39 6.55 -1.42 5.92
N THR A 40 7.36 -2.46 6.04
CA THR A 40 8.22 -2.91 4.95
C THR A 40 7.43 -3.69 3.90
N GLU A 41 7.86 -3.62 2.65
CA GLU A 41 7.25 -4.27 1.49
C GLU A 41 6.99 -5.78 1.70
N LYS A 42 7.94 -6.49 2.34
CA LYS A 42 7.81 -7.91 2.70
C LYS A 42 6.67 -8.17 3.68
N ASP A 43 6.45 -7.27 4.65
CA ASP A 43 5.40 -7.44 5.64
C ASP A 43 4.03 -7.13 5.04
N ILE A 44 3.94 -6.14 4.15
CA ILE A 44 2.73 -5.84 3.37
C ILE A 44 2.29 -7.08 2.56
N ILE A 45 3.21 -7.69 1.81
CA ILE A 45 2.92 -8.92 1.04
C ILE A 45 2.52 -10.07 1.98
N ARG A 46 3.20 -10.21 3.12
CA ARG A 46 2.89 -11.25 4.13
C ARG A 46 1.52 -11.06 4.78
N LEU A 47 1.14 -9.84 5.09
CA LEU A 47 -0.17 -9.47 5.64
C LEU A 47 -1.29 -9.76 4.65
N ALA A 48 -1.04 -9.50 3.37
CA ALA A 48 -2.02 -9.74 2.34
C ALA A 48 -2.21 -11.23 2.04
N LYS A 49 -1.12 -12.00 1.99
CA LYS A 49 -1.17 -13.46 1.84
C LYS A 49 -1.93 -14.16 2.97
N LYS A 50 -1.86 -13.62 4.20
CA LYS A 50 -2.69 -14.11 5.32
C LYS A 50 -4.18 -13.82 5.13
N ARG A 51 -4.53 -12.74 4.43
CA ARG A 51 -5.92 -12.36 4.15
C ARG A 51 -6.58 -13.29 3.12
N GLU A 52 -5.86 -13.62 2.04
CA GLU A 52 -6.35 -14.54 1.01
C GLU A 52 -6.72 -15.92 1.58
N LEU A 53 -6.02 -16.37 2.63
CA LEU A 53 -6.27 -17.66 3.29
C LEU A 53 -7.45 -17.65 4.29
N SER A 54 -8.11 -16.51 4.54
CA SER A 54 -9.24 -16.40 5.49
C SER A 54 -10.53 -15.85 4.89
N GLU A 55 -10.55 -15.36 3.65
CA GLU A 55 -11.77 -14.94 2.94
C GLU A 55 -12.31 -16.00 1.95
N THR A 56 -12.22 -17.28 2.33
CA THR A 56 -13.06 -18.34 1.76
C THR A 56 -13.85 -18.98 2.88
N LYS A 57 -15.04 -18.43 3.16
CA LYS A 57 -16.11 -19.11 3.88
C LYS A 57 -17.43 -18.81 3.17
#